data_AF-A0A1G2XWK2-F1
#
_entry.id   AF-A0A1G2XWK2-F1
#
_cell.length_a   1.000
_cell.length_b   1.000
_cell.length_c   1.000
_cell.angle_alpha   90.00
_cell.angle_beta   90.00
_cell.angle_gamma   90.00
#
_symmetry.space_group_name_H-M   'P 1'
#
loop_
_entity.id
_entity.type
_entity.pdbx_description
1 polymer ?
#
loop_
_entity_poly.entity_id
_entity_poly.type
_entity_poly.pdbx_seq_one_letter_code
_entity_poly.pdbx_strand_id
1 'polypeptide(L)'
;MIKVFDMSVKKIKETCSTIKTFIKQIVYLLKKFFQILFIRKARECFIRYNKALIQSIKNNNYEGAIEEYKSILESGYPFIEEYLVYKQLGVVYSWNCRFEESEVALRKALELYIKAKKHSGELYRYLGYANLKQGKFEDALFFYEKAIQYGKKGKLNKWLTNLEDVKEMKDMLEVHRKDLPFLTIYYEQNKSKFKK
;
A
#
# COMPACT_ATOMS: atom_id res chain seq x y z
N MET A 1 -72.11 17.16 -15.25
CA MET A 1 -70.84 17.92 -15.11
C MET A 1 -69.93 17.32 -14.01
N ILE A 2 -70.44 17.10 -12.79
CA ILE A 2 -69.66 16.55 -11.64
C ILE A 2 -69.00 15.18 -11.92
N LYS A 3 -69.75 14.19 -12.47
CA LYS A 3 -69.20 12.86 -12.80
C LYS A 3 -68.03 12.88 -13.79
N VAL A 4 -68.03 13.82 -14.74
CA VAL A 4 -66.95 13.94 -15.74
C VAL A 4 -65.68 14.46 -15.08
N PHE A 5 -65.81 15.43 -14.17
CA PHE A 5 -64.71 15.97 -13.38
C PHE A 5 -64.08 14.91 -12.46
N ASP A 6 -64.89 14.09 -11.77
CA ASP A 6 -64.41 13.00 -10.92
C ASP A 6 -63.64 11.92 -11.71
N MET A 7 -64.11 11.59 -12.92
CA MET A 7 -63.38 10.68 -13.82
C MET A 7 -62.03 11.25 -14.26
N SER A 8 -61.96 12.55 -14.55
CA SER A 8 -60.70 13.22 -14.91
C SER A 8 -59.70 13.22 -13.76
N VAL A 9 -60.15 13.51 -12.52
CA VAL A 9 -59.30 13.47 -11.32
C VAL A 9 -58.78 12.05 -11.05
N LYS A 10 -59.60 11.01 -11.27
CA LYS A 10 -59.18 9.61 -11.14
C LYS A 10 -58.06 9.24 -12.13
N LYS A 11 -58.21 9.61 -13.41
CA LYS A 11 -57.18 9.40 -14.45
C LYS A 11 -55.87 10.14 -14.13
N ILE A 12 -55.94 11.36 -13.58
CA ILE A 12 -54.76 12.11 -13.15
C ILE A 12 -54.06 11.39 -11.99
N LYS A 13 -54.81 10.87 -11.01
CA LYS A 13 -54.23 10.09 -9.90
C LYS A 13 -53.57 8.80 -10.38
N GLU A 14 -54.20 8.09 -11.32
CA GLU A 14 -53.66 6.87 -11.92
C GLU A 14 -52.37 7.16 -12.71
N THR A 15 -52.36 8.18 -13.56
CA THR A 15 -51.16 8.60 -14.31
C THR A 15 -50.02 9.04 -13.39
N CYS A 16 -50.31 9.83 -12.34
CA CYS A 16 -49.32 10.18 -11.32
C CYS A 16 -48.76 8.95 -10.59
N SER A 17 -49.59 7.93 -10.30
CA SER A 17 -49.16 6.68 -9.69
C SER A 17 -48.20 5.89 -10.60
N THR A 18 -48.53 5.81 -11.90
CA THR A 18 -47.69 5.18 -12.91
C THR A 18 -46.34 5.90 -13.05
N ILE A 19 -46.34 7.23 -13.10
CA ILE A 19 -45.11 8.04 -13.16
C ILE A 19 -44.26 7.81 -11.91
N LYS A 20 -44.84 7.80 -10.70
CA LYS A 20 -44.11 7.49 -9.46
C LYS A 20 -43.46 6.11 -9.50
N THR A 21 -44.16 5.12 -10.05
CA THR A 21 -43.64 3.75 -10.18
C THR A 21 -42.48 3.69 -11.18
N PHE A 22 -42.60 4.38 -12.32
CA PHE A 22 -41.54 4.48 -13.31
C PHE A 22 -40.29 5.18 -12.77
N ILE A 23 -40.44 6.29 -12.04
CA ILE A 23 -39.33 6.98 -11.36
C ILE A 23 -38.64 6.04 -10.37
N LYS A 24 -39.38 5.26 -9.57
CA LYS A 24 -38.80 4.27 -8.65
C LYS A 24 -37.97 3.21 -9.40
N GLN A 25 -38.45 2.72 -10.54
CA GLN A 25 -37.71 1.77 -11.37
C GLN A 25 -36.43 2.38 -11.94
N ILE A 26 -36.48 3.63 -12.44
CA ILE A 26 -35.28 4.33 -12.92
C ILE A 26 -34.26 4.49 -11.79
N VAL A 27 -34.68 4.95 -10.61
CA VAL A 27 -33.79 5.10 -9.45
C VAL A 27 -33.17 3.76 -9.05
N TYR A 28 -33.93 2.67 -9.08
CA TYR A 28 -33.42 1.33 -8.83
C TYR A 28 -32.37 0.89 -9.85
N LEU A 29 -32.64 1.09 -11.15
CA LEU A 29 -31.70 0.75 -12.22
C LEU A 29 -30.42 1.60 -12.15
N LEU A 30 -30.53 2.89 -11.85
CA LEU A 30 -29.39 3.77 -11.65
C LEU A 30 -28.51 3.29 -10.48
N LYS A 31 -29.13 2.95 -9.34
CA LYS A 31 -28.38 2.38 -8.20
C LYS A 31 -27.63 1.10 -8.59
N LYS A 32 -28.28 0.19 -9.31
CA LYS A 32 -27.65 -1.05 -9.79
C LYS A 32 -26.51 -0.77 -10.77
N PHE A 33 -26.68 0.19 -11.67
CA PHE A 33 -25.64 0.60 -12.62
C PHE A 33 -24.40 1.16 -11.91
N PHE A 34 -24.57 2.08 -10.95
CA PHE A 34 -23.46 2.61 -10.16
C PHE A 34 -22.76 1.52 -9.34
N GLN A 35 -23.51 0.56 -8.79
CA GLN A 35 -22.93 -0.59 -8.09
C GLN A 35 -22.07 -1.46 -9.01
N ILE A 36 -22.55 -1.76 -10.23
CA ILE A 36 -21.78 -2.52 -11.23
C ILE A 36 -20.51 -1.77 -11.63
N LEU A 37 -20.62 -0.45 -11.87
CA LEU A 37 -19.48 0.39 -12.21
C LEU A 37 -18.44 0.42 -11.09
N PHE A 38 -18.89 0.52 -9.83
CA PHE A 38 -18.03 0.48 -8.64
C PHE A 38 -17.27 -0.85 -8.56
N ILE A 39 -17.96 -1.99 -8.69
CA ILE A 39 -17.34 -3.33 -8.67
C ILE A 39 -16.33 -3.48 -9.81
N ARG A 40 -16.65 -2.98 -11.01
CA ARG A 40 -15.76 -3.03 -12.17
C ARG A 40 -14.45 -2.27 -11.91
N LYS A 41 -14.54 -1.04 -11.38
CA LYS A 41 -13.36 -0.24 -11.02
C LYS A 41 -12.53 -0.90 -9.91
N ALA A 42 -13.19 -1.47 -8.89
CA ALA A 42 -12.52 -2.19 -7.82
C ALA A 42 -11.69 -3.37 -8.36
N ARG A 43 -12.31 -4.16 -9.25
CA ARG A 43 -11.66 -5.30 -9.89
C ARG A 43 -10.46 -4.86 -10.73
N GLU A 44 -10.60 -3.79 -11.49
CA GLU A 44 -9.52 -3.26 -12.32
C GLU A 44 -8.31 -2.83 -11.48
N CYS A 45 -8.55 -2.12 -10.37
CA CYS A 45 -7.47 -1.72 -9.45
C CYS A 45 -6.74 -2.94 -8.87
N PHE A 46 -7.49 -3.96 -8.45
CA PHE A 46 -6.91 -5.19 -7.90
C PHE A 46 -6.07 -5.96 -8.94
N ILE A 47 -6.53 -6.00 -10.19
CA ILE A 47 -5.77 -6.61 -11.29
C ILE A 47 -4.46 -5.86 -11.53
N ARG A 48 -4.51 -4.52 -11.59
CA ARG A 48 -3.30 -3.68 -11.78
C ARG A 48 -2.29 -3.87 -10.65
N TYR A 49 -2.75 -3.88 -9.41
CA TYR A 49 -1.89 -4.12 -8.25
C TYR A 49 -1.18 -5.48 -8.31
N ASN A 50 -1.91 -6.55 -8.63
CA ASN A 50 -1.31 -7.87 -8.75
C ASN A 50 -0.38 -8.00 -9.96
N LYS A 51 -0.70 -7.33 -11.07
CA LYS A 51 0.17 -7.25 -12.25
C LYS A 51 1.52 -6.61 -11.88
N ALA A 52 1.50 -5.47 -11.18
CA ALA A 52 2.71 -4.80 -10.70
C ALA A 52 3.54 -5.71 -9.78
N LEU A 53 2.88 -6.43 -8.87
CA LEU A 53 3.55 -7.41 -8.00
C LEU A 53 4.23 -8.52 -8.81
N ILE A 54 3.53 -9.11 -9.78
CA ILE A 54 4.09 -10.17 -10.63
C ILE A 54 5.25 -9.65 -11.49
N GLN A 55 5.13 -8.44 -12.05
CA GLN A 55 6.20 -7.82 -12.82
C GLN A 55 7.48 -7.64 -12.00
N SER A 56 7.33 -7.20 -10.74
CA SER A 56 8.46 -7.02 -9.84
C SER A 56 9.15 -8.33 -9.47
N ILE A 57 8.38 -9.41 -9.24
CA ILE A 57 8.94 -10.69 -8.76
C ILE A 57 9.44 -11.57 -9.91
N LYS A 58 8.69 -11.68 -11.01
CA LYS A 58 8.98 -12.65 -12.09
C LYS A 58 9.80 -12.07 -13.22
N ASN A 59 9.56 -10.82 -13.57
CA ASN A 59 10.12 -10.23 -14.78
C ASN A 59 11.29 -9.28 -14.47
N ASN A 60 11.61 -9.04 -13.19
CA ASN A 60 12.56 -8.03 -12.72
C ASN A 60 12.29 -6.63 -13.33
N ASN A 61 11.06 -6.37 -13.77
CA ASN A 61 10.68 -5.09 -14.34
C ASN A 61 10.21 -4.17 -13.20
N TYR A 62 11.17 -3.63 -12.47
CA TYR A 62 10.91 -2.80 -11.31
C TYR A 62 10.32 -1.44 -11.68
N GLU A 63 10.81 -0.79 -12.74
CA GLU A 63 10.30 0.52 -13.17
C GLU A 63 8.83 0.44 -13.60
N GLY A 64 8.44 -0.57 -14.39
CA GLY A 64 7.02 -0.76 -14.76
C GLY A 64 6.13 -1.04 -13.56
N ALA A 65 6.63 -1.77 -12.55
CA ALA A 65 5.88 -1.98 -11.31
C ALA A 65 5.75 -0.68 -10.48
N ILE A 66 6.80 0.14 -10.42
CA ILE A 66 6.79 1.45 -9.74
C ILE A 66 5.76 2.38 -10.38
N GLU A 67 5.74 2.46 -11.71
CA GLU A 67 4.77 3.29 -12.47
C GLU A 67 3.33 2.87 -12.17
N GLU A 68 3.02 1.58 -12.22
CA GLU A 68 1.67 1.08 -11.94
C GLU A 68 1.25 1.35 -10.48
N TYR A 69 2.15 1.18 -9.51
CA TYR A 69 1.84 1.51 -8.11
C TYR A 69 1.63 3.01 -7.88
N LYS A 70 2.40 3.88 -8.54
CA LYS A 70 2.17 5.33 -8.51
C LYS A 70 0.83 5.70 -9.13
N SER A 71 0.48 5.13 -10.28
CA SER A 71 -0.81 5.35 -10.93
C SER A 71 -1.98 4.92 -10.05
N ILE A 72 -1.84 3.81 -9.31
CA ILE A 72 -2.86 3.37 -8.33
C ILE A 72 -3.04 4.43 -7.23
N LEU A 73 -1.96 5.02 -6.72
CA LEU A 73 -2.04 6.07 -5.71
C LEU A 73 -2.66 7.37 -6.26
N GLU A 74 -2.27 7.79 -7.45
CA GLU A 74 -2.80 8.99 -8.12
C GLU A 74 -4.29 8.88 -8.43
N SER A 75 -4.75 7.67 -8.75
CA SER A 75 -6.15 7.42 -9.02
C SER A 75 -7.07 7.60 -7.81
N GLY A 76 -6.50 7.66 -6.59
CA GLY A 76 -7.23 7.91 -5.34
C GLY A 76 -8.29 6.85 -5.03
N TYR A 77 -8.19 5.66 -5.62
CA TYR A 77 -9.22 4.64 -5.46
C TYR A 77 -9.14 3.98 -4.08
N PRO A 78 -10.23 3.98 -3.28
CA PRO A 78 -10.23 3.44 -1.92
C PRO A 78 -10.30 1.91 -1.86
N PHE A 79 -10.11 1.21 -2.99
CA PHE A 79 -10.26 -0.24 -3.07
C PHE A 79 -9.05 -0.99 -2.50
N ILE A 80 -7.88 -0.35 -2.57
CA ILE A 80 -6.64 -0.86 -2.00
C ILE A 80 -6.21 0.13 -0.95
N GLU A 81 -5.99 -0.37 0.25
CA GLU A 81 -5.47 0.41 1.35
C GLU A 81 -4.12 1.03 0.94
N GLU A 82 -4.02 2.36 1.00
CA GLU A 82 -2.84 3.10 0.53
C GLU A 82 -1.54 2.59 1.17
N TYR A 83 -1.60 2.18 2.44
CA TYR A 83 -0.44 1.64 3.14
C TYR A 83 0.11 0.37 2.48
N LEU A 84 -0.73 -0.45 1.83
CA LEU A 84 -0.28 -1.64 1.10
C LEU A 84 0.47 -1.24 -0.16
N VAL A 85 -0.04 -0.23 -0.88
CA VAL A 85 0.59 0.25 -2.11
C VAL A 85 1.93 0.90 -1.80
N TYR A 86 2.00 1.76 -0.78
CA TYR A 86 3.27 2.34 -0.32
C TYR A 86 4.26 1.30 0.19
N LYS A 87 3.78 0.24 0.87
CA LYS A 87 4.65 -0.89 1.26
C LYS A 87 5.27 -1.51 0.01
N GLN A 88 4.48 -1.89 -0.98
CA GLN A 88 5.00 -2.53 -2.19
C GLN A 88 5.92 -1.61 -2.98
N LEU A 89 5.57 -0.33 -3.11
CA LEU A 89 6.42 0.67 -3.74
C LEU A 89 7.79 0.72 -3.05
N GLY A 90 7.79 0.76 -1.72
CA GLY A 90 9.01 0.73 -0.90
C GLY A 90 9.85 -0.53 -1.11
N VAL A 91 9.23 -1.70 -1.18
CA VAL A 91 9.91 -2.97 -1.45
C VAL A 91 10.53 -2.97 -2.84
N VAL A 92 9.78 -2.57 -3.87
CA VAL A 92 10.28 -2.53 -5.24
C VAL A 92 11.42 -1.52 -5.39
N TYR A 93 11.33 -0.37 -4.73
CA TYR A 93 12.45 0.58 -4.68
C TYR A 93 13.71 -0.03 -4.04
N SER A 94 13.56 -0.78 -2.94
CA SER A 94 14.68 -1.50 -2.33
C SER A 94 15.32 -2.52 -3.29
N TRP A 95 14.50 -3.28 -4.04
CA TRP A 95 15.01 -4.23 -5.04
C TRP A 95 15.65 -3.55 -6.25
N ASN A 96 15.20 -2.35 -6.59
CA ASN A 96 15.76 -1.52 -7.65
C ASN A 96 16.92 -0.62 -7.17
N CYS A 97 17.50 -0.88 -5.99
CA CYS A 97 18.60 -0.12 -5.39
C CYS A 97 18.33 1.38 -5.15
N ARG A 98 17.06 1.81 -5.16
CA ARG A 98 16.60 3.19 -4.94
C ARG A 98 16.25 3.39 -3.47
N PHE A 99 17.26 3.40 -2.62
CA PHE A 99 17.08 3.25 -1.18
C PHE A 99 16.45 4.48 -0.50
N GLU A 100 16.71 5.67 -1.01
CA GLU A 100 16.10 6.92 -0.55
C GLU A 100 14.59 6.92 -0.82
N GLU A 101 14.16 6.61 -2.05
CA GLU A 101 12.73 6.50 -2.36
C GLU A 101 12.06 5.34 -1.63
N SER A 102 12.80 4.24 -1.42
CA SER A 102 12.34 3.13 -0.59
C SER A 102 12.02 3.59 0.82
N GLU A 103 12.94 4.33 1.46
CA GLU A 103 12.74 4.85 2.81
C GLU A 103 11.52 5.77 2.89
N VAL A 104 11.37 6.71 1.95
CA VAL A 104 10.23 7.64 1.90
C VAL A 104 8.91 6.87 1.77
N ALA A 105 8.84 5.91 0.86
CA ALA A 105 7.64 5.11 0.64
C ALA A 105 7.29 4.25 1.87
N LEU A 106 8.28 3.60 2.48
CA LEU A 106 8.08 2.75 3.66
C LEU A 106 7.69 3.55 4.89
N ARG A 107 8.24 4.76 5.09
CA ARG A 107 7.82 5.67 6.17
C ARG A 107 6.36 6.08 6.00
N LYS A 108 5.96 6.44 4.78
CA LYS A 108 4.55 6.77 4.48
C LYS A 108 3.63 5.58 4.73
N ALA A 109 4.04 4.38 4.33
CA ALA A 109 3.31 3.15 4.66
C ALA A 109 3.17 2.96 6.18
N LEU A 110 4.25 3.17 6.94
CA LEU A 110 4.27 3.00 8.39
C LEU A 110 3.34 4.00 9.09
N GLU A 111 3.35 5.27 8.70
CA GLU A 111 2.45 6.30 9.22
C GLU A 111 0.97 5.90 9.04
N LEU A 112 0.62 5.43 7.85
CA LEU A 112 -0.75 4.98 7.54
C LEU A 112 -1.12 3.69 8.31
N TYR A 113 -0.18 2.76 8.46
CA TYR A 113 -0.35 1.57 9.30
C TYR A 113 -0.67 1.95 10.76
N ILE A 114 0.08 2.90 11.32
CA ILE A 114 -0.13 3.40 12.68
C ILE A 114 -1.49 4.07 12.82
N LYS A 115 -1.87 4.93 11.87
CA LYS A 115 -3.22 5.56 11.83
C LYS A 115 -4.33 4.52 11.78
N ALA A 116 -4.13 3.44 11.02
CA ALA A 116 -5.05 2.31 10.94
C ALA A 116 -5.00 1.37 12.17
N LYS A 117 -4.21 1.70 13.21
CA LYS A 117 -3.97 0.87 14.41
C LYS A 117 -3.46 -0.55 14.07
N LYS A 118 -2.75 -0.67 12.96
CA LYS A 118 -2.11 -1.89 12.48
C LYS A 118 -0.60 -1.83 12.77
N HIS A 119 0.05 -2.99 12.84
CA HIS A 119 1.50 -3.08 13.01
C HIS A 119 2.08 -4.09 12.03
N SER A 120 3.25 -3.78 11.47
CA SER A 120 3.95 -4.66 10.54
C SER A 120 5.44 -4.69 10.86
N GLY A 121 5.94 -5.82 11.34
CA GLY A 121 7.39 -6.04 11.49
C GLY A 121 8.12 -6.01 10.15
N GLU A 122 7.44 -6.34 9.06
CA GLU A 122 7.97 -6.32 7.70
C GLU A 122 8.36 -4.91 7.26
N LEU A 123 7.54 -3.89 7.59
CA LEU A 123 7.86 -2.49 7.27
C LEU A 123 9.15 -2.03 7.97
N TYR A 124 9.28 -2.35 9.25
CA TYR A 124 10.48 -2.06 10.01
C TYR A 124 11.71 -2.76 9.44
N ARG A 125 11.58 -4.01 8.97
CA ARG A 125 12.68 -4.73 8.33
C ARG A 125 13.15 -4.03 7.05
N TYR A 126 12.23 -3.66 6.16
CA TYR A 126 12.61 -2.97 4.93
C TYR A 126 13.16 -1.56 5.17
N LEU A 127 12.67 -0.85 6.21
CA LEU A 127 13.27 0.41 6.64
C LEU A 127 14.70 0.21 7.15
N GLY A 128 14.94 -0.84 7.94
CA GLY A 128 16.28 -1.22 8.38
C GLY A 128 17.21 -1.49 7.20
N TYR A 129 16.73 -2.25 6.22
CA TYR A 129 17.47 -2.57 5.00
C TYR A 129 17.80 -1.32 4.16
N ALA A 130 16.81 -0.46 3.90
CA ALA A 130 17.00 0.76 3.14
C ALA A 130 18.00 1.72 3.83
N ASN A 131 17.92 1.87 5.15
CA ASN A 131 18.84 2.71 5.91
C ASN A 131 20.25 2.13 5.94
N LEU A 132 20.37 0.81 6.07
CA LEU A 132 21.65 0.12 6.03
C LEU A 132 22.37 0.35 4.70
N LYS A 133 21.65 0.22 3.58
CA LYS A 133 22.21 0.45 2.24
C LYS A 133 22.58 1.91 1.98
N GLN A 134 21.96 2.84 2.70
CA GLN A 134 22.32 4.26 2.71
C GLN A 134 23.46 4.60 3.70
N GLY A 135 23.99 3.62 4.45
CA GLY A 135 25.02 3.87 5.47
C GLY A 135 24.50 4.56 6.74
N LYS A 136 23.17 4.65 6.91
CA LYS A 136 22.52 5.18 8.12
C LYS A 136 22.43 4.08 9.18
N PHE A 137 23.56 3.72 9.76
CA PHE A 137 23.68 2.52 10.59
C PHE A 137 22.87 2.60 11.89
N GLU A 138 22.80 3.77 12.52
CA GLU A 138 22.01 4.02 13.73
C GLU A 138 20.51 3.79 13.46
N ASP A 139 19.99 4.37 12.37
CA ASP A 139 18.60 4.21 11.96
C ASP A 139 18.30 2.77 11.57
N ALA A 140 19.21 2.12 10.84
CA ALA A 140 19.09 0.72 10.47
C ALA A 140 18.96 -0.18 11.70
N LEU A 141 19.83 0.03 12.70
CA LEU A 141 19.80 -0.68 13.98
C LEU A 141 18.45 -0.50 14.68
N PHE A 142 17.99 0.75 14.83
CA PHE A 142 16.71 1.06 15.44
C PHE A 142 15.55 0.32 14.76
N PHE A 143 15.50 0.33 13.43
CA PHE A 143 14.44 -0.30 12.67
C PHE A 143 14.49 -1.83 12.74
N TYR A 144 15.68 -2.44 12.71
CA TYR A 144 15.80 -3.88 12.89
C TYR A 144 15.42 -4.33 14.31
N GLU A 145 15.78 -3.58 15.35
CA GLU A 145 15.32 -3.86 16.71
C GLU A 145 13.79 -3.84 16.81
N LYS A 146 13.14 -2.84 16.18
CA LYS A 146 11.67 -2.79 16.08
C LYS A 146 11.12 -3.99 15.33
N ALA A 147 11.70 -4.36 14.19
CA ALA A 147 11.27 -5.53 13.42
C ALA A 147 11.29 -6.81 14.26
N ILE A 148 12.38 -7.03 15.02
CA ILE A 148 12.53 -8.18 15.94
C ILE A 148 11.52 -8.10 17.08
N GLN A 149 11.30 -6.92 17.67
CA GLN A 149 10.32 -6.73 18.74
C GLN A 149 8.90 -7.11 18.29
N TYR A 150 8.50 -6.70 17.08
CA TYR A 150 7.21 -7.07 16.50
C TYR A 150 7.14 -8.53 16.05
N GLY A 151 8.27 -9.13 15.66
CA GLY A 151 8.38 -10.57 15.38
C GLY A 151 8.20 -11.46 16.61
N LYS A 152 8.84 -11.11 17.74
CA LYS A 152 8.75 -11.86 19.01
C LYS A 152 7.36 -11.82 19.65
N LYS A 153 6.56 -10.77 19.42
CA LYS A 153 5.20 -10.62 19.95
C LYS A 153 4.12 -11.46 19.22
N GLY A 154 4.52 -12.46 18.43
CA GLY A 154 3.60 -13.42 17.81
C GLY A 154 2.75 -12.89 16.66
N LYS A 155 3.06 -11.70 16.11
CA LYS A 155 2.31 -11.08 15.00
C LYS A 155 2.91 -11.32 13.61
N LEU A 156 3.91 -12.19 13.49
CA LEU A 156 4.47 -12.59 12.20
C LEU A 156 4.02 -14.01 11.82
N ASN A 157 3.25 -14.09 10.74
CA ASN A 157 3.13 -15.29 9.91
C ASN A 157 4.52 -15.73 9.47
N LYS A 158 4.84 -17.02 9.62
CA LYS A 158 5.68 -17.93 8.79
C LYS A 158 7.01 -17.45 8.13
N TRP A 159 7.41 -16.19 8.20
CA TRP A 159 8.48 -15.60 7.39
C TRP A 159 9.71 -15.19 8.20
N LEU A 160 9.59 -15.13 9.54
CA LEU A 160 10.72 -15.04 10.47
C LEU A 160 11.30 -16.42 10.82
N THR A 161 10.96 -17.45 10.04
CA THR A 161 11.45 -18.82 10.21
C THR A 161 12.83 -19.04 9.60
N ASN A 162 13.32 -18.15 8.73
CA ASN A 162 14.73 -18.13 8.40
C ASN A 162 15.48 -17.47 9.57
N LEU A 163 15.88 -18.32 10.51
CA LEU A 163 16.82 -18.00 11.58
C LEU A 163 18.08 -17.29 11.05
N GLU A 164 18.44 -17.51 9.79
CA GLU A 164 19.56 -16.87 9.08
C GLU A 164 19.38 -15.36 8.91
N ASP A 165 18.26 -14.85 8.40
CA ASP A 165 18.05 -13.40 8.24
C ASP A 165 18.06 -12.66 9.60
N VAL A 166 17.51 -13.28 10.64
CA VAL A 166 17.51 -12.73 12.00
C VAL A 166 18.90 -12.80 12.62
N LYS A 167 19.67 -13.84 12.30
CA LYS A 167 21.06 -14.00 12.72
C LYS A 167 21.95 -13.01 11.98
N GLU A 168 21.86 -12.88 10.67
CA GLU A 168 22.56 -11.87 9.87
C GLU A 168 22.21 -10.46 10.33
N MET A 169 20.93 -10.17 10.60
CA MET A 169 20.54 -8.90 11.20
C MET A 169 21.24 -8.71 12.54
N LYS A 170 21.16 -9.67 13.47
CA LYS A 170 21.83 -9.58 14.79
C LYS A 170 23.34 -9.47 14.71
N ASP A 171 23.99 -10.23 13.85
CA ASP A 171 25.43 -10.24 13.62
C ASP A 171 25.86 -8.89 13.03
N MET A 172 25.08 -8.36 12.07
CA MET A 172 25.24 -6.99 11.58
C MET A 172 25.02 -5.95 12.67
N LEU A 173 23.99 -6.10 13.52
CA LEU A 173 23.78 -5.21 14.67
C LEU A 173 24.98 -5.27 15.63
N GLU A 174 25.57 -6.44 15.85
CA GLU A 174 26.66 -6.64 16.79
C GLU A 174 28.01 -6.09 16.28
N VAL A 175 28.29 -6.27 14.98
CA VAL A 175 29.44 -5.68 14.28
C VAL A 175 29.27 -4.17 14.21
N HIS A 176 28.15 -3.67 13.70
CA HIS A 176 27.91 -2.23 13.56
C HIS A 176 27.82 -1.51 14.90
N ARG A 177 27.30 -2.12 15.98
CA ARG A 177 27.28 -1.49 17.31
C ARG A 177 28.67 -1.26 17.89
N LYS A 178 29.64 -2.14 17.56
CA LYS A 178 31.04 -2.00 17.98
C LYS A 178 31.83 -1.06 17.05
N ASP A 179 31.53 -1.09 15.76
CA ASP A 179 32.25 -0.37 14.71
C ASP A 179 31.59 0.96 14.29
N LEU A 180 30.44 1.32 14.88
CA LEU A 180 29.63 2.50 14.53
C LEU A 180 30.47 3.79 14.43
N PRO A 181 31.36 4.10 15.39
CA PRO A 181 32.19 5.29 15.30
C PRO A 181 33.12 5.27 14.08
N PHE A 182 33.64 4.10 13.70
CA PHE A 182 34.59 3.94 12.60
C PHE A 182 33.90 3.90 11.23
N LEU A 183 32.79 3.16 11.10
CA LEU A 183 32.04 3.01 9.85
C LEU A 183 31.33 4.29 9.44
N THR A 184 30.81 5.07 10.39
CA THR A 184 30.22 6.39 10.11
C THR A 184 31.27 7.33 9.52
N ILE A 185 32.49 7.35 10.07
CA ILE A 185 33.62 8.14 9.54
C ILE A 185 34.07 7.61 8.16
N TYR A 186 34.19 6.28 7.99
CA TYR A 186 34.61 5.69 6.71
C TYR A 186 33.59 5.92 5.58
N TYR A 187 32.30 5.83 5.87
CA TYR A 187 31.24 6.08 4.90
C TYR A 187 31.19 7.55 4.50
N GLU A 188 31.26 8.49 5.47
CA GLU A 188 31.38 9.93 5.19
C GLU A 188 32.55 10.22 4.24
N GLN A 189 33.70 9.58 4.45
CA GLN A 189 34.90 9.73 3.61
C GLN A 189 34.77 9.12 2.21
N ASN A 190 33.91 8.11 2.01
CA ASN A 190 33.82 7.36 0.75
C ASN A 190 32.47 7.51 0.03
N LYS A 191 31.59 8.40 0.51
CA LYS A 191 30.22 8.63 0.02
C LYS A 191 30.11 8.86 -1.50
N SER A 192 31.15 9.39 -2.15
CA SER A 192 31.18 9.61 -3.60
C SER A 192 31.35 8.32 -4.43
N LYS A 193 31.91 7.25 -3.85
CA LYS A 193 32.16 5.98 -4.54
C LYS A 193 30.93 5.08 -4.61
N PHE A 194 29.97 5.28 -3.70
CA PHE A 194 28.78 4.44 -3.56
C PHE A 194 27.52 5.02 -4.25
N LYS A 195 27.61 6.19 -4.88
CA LYS A 195 26.51 6.89 -5.56
C LYS A 195 26.33 6.53 -7.07
N LYS A 196 26.68 5.32 -7.49
CA LYS A 196 26.51 4.88 -8.90
C LYS A 196 25.25 4.07 -9.09
#